data_AF-A0A7W3D6Z6-F1
#
_entry.id   AF-A0A7W3D6Z6-F1
#
_cell.length_a   1.000
_cell.length_b   1.000
_cell.length_c   1.000
_cell.angle_alpha   90.00
_cell.angle_beta   90.00
_cell.angle_gamma   90.00
#
_symmetry.space_group_name_H-M   'P 1'
#
loop_
_entity.id
_entity.type
_entity.pdbx_description
1 polymer ?
#
loop_
_entity_poly.entity_id
_entity_poly.type
_entity_poly.pdbx_seq_one_letter_code
_entity_poly.pdbx_strand_id
1 'polypeptide(L)'
;MNYGDVLVMGGTSDARMLCQQLDAANVAYTLSVATPTGKQLAGDIKGQVRCGRLEREHMVAWLQENRTRWVIDASHPYAEVVSRNIMSACEAAGVLLSRYQRPEQLSGLTHPHLYTVQSIQQACDVARRFGERVLLTTGSKDLAVWRVGLPEKTLLARVLPVPDVIQQCADLGFGVGEIFALCGPFSAEFNAAFYRQCQADVVITKASGAEGGYQEKVQPCLDAGIPCIVITRPAPLVTGEELLDSQAAFAARLARWLAVA
;
A
#
# COMPACT_ATOMS: atom_id res chain seq x y z
N MET A 1 -5.02 -8.18 30.82
CA MET A 1 -4.26 -8.73 29.68
C MET A 1 -3.11 -7.78 29.41
N ASN A 2 -1.89 -8.28 29.19
CA ASN A 2 -0.76 -7.43 28.80
C ASN A 2 -0.85 -7.23 27.27
N TYR A 3 -1.14 -6.00 26.84
CA TYR A 3 -1.25 -5.65 25.41
C TYR A 3 0.10 -5.25 24.79
N GLY A 4 1.18 -5.37 25.58
CA GLY A 4 2.55 -5.16 25.14
C GLY A 4 2.97 -3.69 25.10
N ASP A 5 4.27 -3.48 25.22
CA ASP A 5 4.89 -2.15 25.17
C ASP A 5 4.97 -1.60 23.74
N VAL A 6 4.77 -2.48 22.75
CA VAL A 6 4.90 -2.17 21.33
C VAL A 6 3.59 -2.41 20.58
N LEU A 7 3.19 -1.46 19.74
CA LEU A 7 2.07 -1.60 18.80
C LEU A 7 2.60 -1.64 17.37
N VAL A 8 2.39 -2.76 16.68
CA VAL A 8 2.72 -2.91 15.26
C VAL A 8 1.47 -2.67 14.43
N MET A 9 1.48 -1.65 13.58
CA MET A 9 0.39 -1.34 12.65
C MET A 9 0.67 -2.03 11.32
N GLY A 10 -0.17 -2.97 10.88
CA GLY A 10 0.19 -3.82 9.75
C GLY A 10 -0.92 -4.69 9.15
N GLY A 11 -0.50 -5.84 8.63
CA GLY A 11 -1.27 -6.70 7.71
C GLY A 11 -0.50 -7.02 6.42
N THR A 12 0.78 -6.65 6.37
CA THR A 12 1.75 -6.96 5.29
C THR A 12 2.64 -8.12 5.74
N SER A 13 3.32 -8.77 4.78
CA SER A 13 4.38 -9.74 5.08
C SER A 13 5.50 -9.10 5.90
N ASP A 14 5.84 -7.86 5.58
CA ASP A 14 6.81 -7.05 6.33
C ASP A 14 6.44 -6.94 7.81
N ALA A 15 5.20 -6.55 8.14
CA ALA A 15 4.74 -6.45 9.53
C ALA A 15 4.91 -7.77 10.31
N ARG A 16 4.58 -8.90 9.68
CA ARG A 16 4.77 -10.23 10.29
C ARG A 16 6.24 -10.52 10.58
N MET A 17 7.14 -10.19 9.67
CA MET A 17 8.58 -10.40 9.86
C MET A 17 9.12 -9.58 11.03
N LEU A 18 8.62 -8.36 11.23
CA LEU A 18 8.97 -7.55 12.42
C LEU A 18 8.42 -8.18 13.70
N CYS A 19 7.18 -8.66 13.70
CA CYS A 19 6.61 -9.40 14.83
C CYS A 19 7.44 -10.63 15.22
N GLN A 20 7.96 -11.37 14.23
CA GLN A 20 8.85 -12.52 14.50
C GLN A 20 10.18 -12.11 15.15
N GLN A 21 10.72 -10.94 14.79
CA GLN A 21 11.91 -10.42 15.47
C GLN A 21 11.61 -9.97 16.91
N LEU A 22 10.43 -9.39 17.16
CA LEU A 22 9.95 -9.08 18.50
C LEU A 22 9.74 -10.36 19.33
N ASP A 23 9.19 -11.42 18.73
CA ASP A 23 9.04 -12.74 19.35
C ASP A 23 10.38 -13.36 19.77
N ALA A 24 11.42 -13.21 18.93
CA ALA A 24 12.77 -13.69 19.20
C ALA A 24 13.46 -12.90 20.33
N ALA A 25 13.14 -11.61 20.46
CA ALA A 25 13.62 -10.74 21.52
C ALA A 25 12.78 -10.79 22.81
N ASN A 26 11.72 -11.61 22.86
CA ASN A 26 10.75 -11.69 23.96
C ASN A 26 10.10 -10.33 24.31
N VAL A 27 9.88 -9.47 23.33
CA VAL A 27 9.16 -8.21 23.51
C VAL A 27 7.67 -8.47 23.45
N ALA A 28 6.90 -7.95 24.41
CA ALA A 28 5.45 -8.00 24.37
C ALA A 28 4.91 -6.94 23.40
N TYR A 29 4.07 -7.36 22.45
CA TYR A 29 3.47 -6.46 21.46
C TYR A 29 2.04 -6.85 21.07
N THR A 30 1.33 -5.90 20.46
CA THR A 30 0.09 -6.12 19.74
C THR A 30 0.27 -5.82 18.25
N LEU A 31 -0.13 -6.72 17.37
CA LEU A 31 -0.30 -6.49 15.93
C LEU A 31 -1.74 -6.02 15.65
N SER A 32 -1.88 -4.83 15.07
CA SER A 32 -3.15 -4.26 14.65
C SER A 32 -3.32 -4.39 13.13
N VAL A 33 -4.37 -5.09 12.70
CA VAL A 33 -4.70 -5.31 11.29
C VAL A 33 -6.09 -4.78 10.96
N ALA A 34 -6.25 -4.25 9.75
CA ALA A 34 -7.53 -3.65 9.32
C ALA A 34 -8.60 -4.68 8.93
N THR A 35 -8.21 -5.89 8.53
CA THR A 35 -9.12 -6.87 7.91
C THR A 35 -8.95 -8.29 8.46
N PRO A 36 -9.98 -9.16 8.35
CA PRO A 36 -9.88 -10.58 8.72
C PRO A 36 -8.77 -11.32 7.97
N THR A 37 -8.55 -11.01 6.69
CA THR A 37 -7.43 -11.57 5.91
C THR A 37 -6.08 -11.20 6.53
N GLY A 38 -5.91 -9.95 6.97
CA GLY A 38 -4.69 -9.54 7.69
C GLY A 38 -4.47 -10.32 8.99
N LYS A 39 -5.57 -10.66 9.70
CA LYS A 39 -5.51 -11.48 10.92
C LYS A 39 -5.08 -12.92 10.61
N GLN A 40 -5.57 -13.50 9.51
CA GLN A 40 -5.13 -14.83 9.06
C GLN A 40 -3.66 -14.83 8.67
N LEU A 41 -3.19 -13.78 7.99
CA LEU A 41 -1.79 -13.66 7.57
C LEU A 41 -0.80 -13.50 8.73
N ALA A 42 -1.27 -13.09 9.91
CA ALA A 42 -0.43 -12.97 11.11
C ALA A 42 0.22 -14.32 11.49
N GLY A 43 -0.47 -15.45 11.27
CA GLY A 43 0.06 -16.78 11.54
C GLY A 43 0.43 -17.01 13.01
N ASP A 44 1.56 -17.68 13.24
CA ASP A 44 1.96 -18.21 14.55
C ASP A 44 2.80 -17.22 15.39
N ILE A 45 2.51 -15.93 15.29
CA ILE A 45 3.17 -14.92 16.11
C ILE A 45 2.76 -15.05 17.59
N LYS A 46 3.66 -14.73 18.53
CA LYS A 46 3.35 -14.84 19.98
C LYS A 46 2.60 -13.64 20.54
N GLY A 47 2.67 -12.49 19.87
CA GLY A 47 1.99 -11.26 20.28
C GLY A 47 0.47 -11.33 20.12
N GLN A 48 -0.23 -10.35 20.69
CA GLN A 48 -1.68 -10.24 20.53
C GLN A 48 -2.02 -9.76 19.11
N VAL A 49 -3.16 -10.20 18.57
CA VAL A 49 -3.66 -9.74 17.27
C VAL A 49 -5.03 -9.11 17.39
N ARG A 50 -5.09 -7.82 17.09
CA ARG A 50 -6.33 -7.05 17.02
C ARG A 50 -6.75 -6.86 15.56
N CYS A 51 -8.04 -7.07 15.27
CA CYS A 51 -8.63 -6.87 13.94
C CYS A 51 -9.66 -5.74 13.95
N GLY A 52 -9.62 -4.89 12.94
CA GLY A 52 -10.54 -3.76 12.72
C GLY A 52 -9.77 -2.45 12.55
N ARG A 53 -10.37 -1.46 11.89
CA ARG A 53 -9.73 -0.15 11.74
C ARG A 53 -9.61 0.57 13.09
N LEU A 54 -8.56 1.38 13.22
CA LEU A 54 -8.38 2.33 14.32
C LEU A 54 -8.37 3.72 13.70
N GLU A 55 -9.42 4.47 13.96
CA GLU A 55 -9.42 5.91 13.71
C GLU A 55 -8.49 6.59 14.71
N ARG A 56 -8.05 7.81 14.39
CA ARG A 56 -7.03 8.56 15.13
C ARG A 56 -7.35 8.66 16.62
N GLU A 57 -8.59 9.02 16.97
CA GLU A 57 -9.03 9.21 18.36
C GLU A 57 -8.97 7.90 19.16
N HIS A 58 -9.41 6.80 18.54
CA HIS A 58 -9.33 5.47 19.15
C HIS A 58 -7.88 4.99 19.28
N MET A 59 -7.00 5.40 18.37
CA MET A 59 -5.59 5.10 18.45
C MET A 59 -4.94 5.81 19.63
N VAL A 60 -5.22 7.11 19.83
CA VAL A 60 -4.73 7.86 21.01
C VAL A 60 -5.16 7.19 22.31
N ALA A 61 -6.45 6.87 22.43
CA ALA A 61 -6.99 6.18 23.61
C ALA A 61 -6.27 4.84 23.85
N TRP A 62 -6.12 4.04 22.79
CA TRP A 62 -5.41 2.76 22.88
C TRP A 62 -3.98 2.92 23.37
N LEU A 63 -3.21 3.87 22.81
CA LEU A 63 -1.81 4.09 23.19
C LEU A 63 -1.68 4.44 24.67
N GLN A 64 -2.59 5.27 25.20
CA GLN A 64 -2.61 5.69 26.60
C GLN A 64 -3.07 4.56 27.54
N GLU A 65 -4.18 3.91 27.24
CA GLU A 65 -4.77 2.83 28.05
C GLU A 65 -3.80 1.65 28.20
N ASN A 66 -3.10 1.31 27.12
CA ASN A 66 -2.17 0.19 27.08
C ASN A 66 -0.73 0.57 27.44
N ARG A 67 -0.47 1.85 27.74
CA ARG A 67 0.86 2.39 28.03
C ARG A 67 1.89 2.02 26.96
N THR A 68 1.48 2.07 25.70
CA THR A 68 2.36 1.76 24.57
C THR A 68 3.52 2.73 24.56
N ARG A 69 4.74 2.19 24.46
CA ARG A 69 6.00 2.95 24.46
C ARG A 69 6.55 3.14 23.05
N TRP A 70 6.19 2.25 22.13
CA TRP A 70 6.69 2.28 20.76
C TRP A 70 5.63 1.81 19.76
N VAL A 71 5.39 2.62 18.72
CA VAL A 71 4.58 2.26 17.57
C VAL A 71 5.48 2.00 16.37
N ILE A 72 5.24 0.87 15.69
CA ILE A 72 5.90 0.52 14.43
C ILE A 72 4.85 0.57 13.33
N ASP A 73 4.92 1.58 12.46
CA ASP A 73 4.12 1.64 11.25
C ASP A 73 4.72 0.72 10.18
N ALA A 74 4.17 -0.47 10.02
CA ALA A 74 4.45 -1.42 8.94
C ALA A 74 3.27 -1.56 7.97
N SER A 75 2.39 -0.55 7.93
CA SER A 75 1.28 -0.48 6.98
C SER A 75 1.78 -0.36 5.54
N HIS A 76 0.92 -0.64 4.56
CA HIS A 76 1.30 -0.57 3.15
C HIS A 76 1.82 0.83 2.77
N PRO A 77 2.88 0.98 1.93
CA PRO A 77 3.46 2.30 1.61
C PRO A 77 2.49 3.34 1.02
N TYR A 78 1.43 2.89 0.37
CA TYR A 78 0.39 3.75 -0.19
C TYR A 78 -0.76 4.07 0.79
N ALA A 79 -0.71 3.58 2.04
CA ALA A 79 -1.74 3.83 3.05
C ALA A 79 -1.53 5.18 3.76
N GLU A 80 -1.38 6.24 2.98
CA GLU A 80 -0.95 7.57 3.46
C GLU A 80 -1.84 8.14 4.57
N VAL A 81 -3.17 7.96 4.45
CA VAL A 81 -4.13 8.38 5.49
C VAL A 81 -3.89 7.63 6.80
N VAL A 82 -3.60 6.32 6.73
CA VAL A 82 -3.32 5.51 7.92
C VAL A 82 -2.02 5.97 8.57
N SER A 83 -0.95 6.15 7.78
CA SER A 83 0.33 6.66 8.30
C SER A 83 0.19 8.06 8.92
N ARG A 84 -0.60 8.96 8.33
CA ARG A 84 -0.91 10.27 8.93
C ARG A 84 -1.63 10.16 10.27
N ASN A 85 -2.64 9.29 10.35
CA ASN A 85 -3.38 9.05 11.59
C ASN A 85 -2.47 8.47 12.68
N ILE A 86 -1.56 7.55 12.31
CA ILE A 86 -0.58 6.97 13.24
C ILE A 86 0.36 8.05 13.78
N MET A 87 0.95 8.85 12.90
CA MET A 87 1.85 9.95 13.27
C MET A 87 1.17 10.93 14.23
N SER A 88 -0.02 11.41 13.87
CA SER A 88 -0.78 12.35 14.72
C SER A 88 -1.17 11.74 16.07
N ALA A 89 -1.51 10.44 16.11
CA ALA A 89 -1.83 9.76 17.36
C ALA A 89 -0.59 9.58 18.26
N CYS A 90 0.56 9.25 17.67
CA CYS A 90 1.83 9.11 18.41
C CYS A 90 2.28 10.46 18.97
N GLU A 91 2.20 11.53 18.19
CA GLU A 91 2.50 12.90 18.65
C GLU A 91 1.60 13.31 19.82
N ALA A 92 0.28 13.07 19.70
CA ALA A 92 -0.67 13.41 20.75
C ALA A 92 -0.47 12.58 22.04
N ALA A 93 -0.05 11.33 21.91
CA ALA A 93 0.20 10.44 23.05
C ALA A 93 1.63 10.52 23.60
N GLY A 94 2.54 11.24 22.94
CA GLY A 94 3.97 11.28 23.30
C GLY A 94 4.68 9.94 23.14
N VAL A 95 4.27 9.13 22.15
CA VAL A 95 4.79 7.78 21.91
C VAL A 95 5.78 7.78 20.76
N LEU A 96 6.87 7.02 20.89
CA LEU A 96 7.86 6.83 19.83
C LEU A 96 7.22 6.18 18.60
N LEU A 97 7.49 6.72 17.42
CA LEU A 97 7.06 6.15 16.15
C LEU A 97 8.26 5.80 15.27
N SER A 98 8.34 4.55 14.83
CA SER A 98 9.19 4.15 13.70
C SER A 98 8.34 3.73 12.51
N ARG A 99 8.80 4.02 11.29
CA ARG A 99 8.19 3.56 10.05
C ARG A 99 9.06 2.48 9.44
N TYR A 100 8.50 1.29 9.21
CA TYR A 100 9.15 0.29 8.37
C TYR A 100 8.68 0.43 6.93
N GLN A 101 9.59 0.79 6.03
CA GLN A 101 9.30 0.94 4.62
C GLN A 101 10.53 0.61 3.78
N ARG A 102 10.49 -0.53 3.09
CA ARG A 102 11.55 -0.94 2.16
C ARG A 102 11.77 0.12 1.06
N PRO A 103 13.02 0.34 0.61
CA PRO A 103 13.33 1.25 -0.47
C PRO A 103 12.50 0.91 -1.72
N GLU A 104 12.08 1.94 -2.44
CA GLU A 104 11.39 1.73 -3.71
C GLU A 104 12.41 1.23 -4.74
N GLN A 105 12.27 -0.02 -5.16
CA GLN A 105 13.03 -0.56 -6.29
C GLN A 105 12.30 -0.20 -7.58
N LEU A 106 12.34 1.07 -7.97
CA LEU A 106 12.07 1.43 -9.35
C LEU A 106 13.29 1.02 -10.15
N SER A 107 13.12 0.13 -11.14
CA SER A 107 14.14 0.01 -12.18
C SER A 107 14.29 1.40 -12.80
N GLY A 108 15.53 1.90 -12.95
CA GLY A 108 15.85 3.22 -13.54
C GLY A 108 15.46 3.37 -15.02
N LEU A 109 14.41 2.67 -15.45
CA LEU A 109 13.77 2.77 -16.75
C LEU A 109 13.41 4.22 -16.99
N THR A 110 14.00 4.76 -18.05
CA THR A 110 13.64 6.07 -18.60
C THR A 110 13.15 5.81 -20.01
N HIS A 111 11.94 6.27 -20.33
CA HIS A 111 11.33 6.05 -21.64
C HIS A 111 10.39 7.22 -21.98
N PRO A 112 10.28 7.67 -23.24
CA PRO A 112 9.38 8.78 -23.62
C PRO A 112 7.90 8.55 -23.30
N HIS A 113 7.49 7.28 -23.22
CA HIS A 113 6.12 6.88 -22.87
C HIS A 113 5.96 6.54 -21.38
N LEU A 114 7.00 6.68 -20.56
CA LEU A 114 6.93 6.42 -19.12
C LEU A 114 6.82 7.73 -18.35
N TYR A 115 5.75 7.87 -17.58
CA TYR A 115 5.46 9.06 -16.77
C TYR A 115 5.42 8.68 -15.30
N THR A 116 6.19 9.38 -14.49
CA THR A 116 6.26 9.16 -13.05
C THR A 116 5.54 10.29 -12.34
N VAL A 117 4.58 9.97 -11.48
CA VAL A 117 3.77 10.95 -10.73
C VAL A 117 3.63 10.53 -9.27
N GLN A 118 3.34 11.47 -8.39
CA GLN A 118 3.27 11.24 -6.94
C GLN A 118 1.84 11.12 -6.40
N SER A 119 0.83 11.38 -7.23
CA SER A 119 -0.57 11.37 -6.80
C SER A 119 -1.54 11.00 -7.92
N ILE A 120 -2.75 10.61 -7.52
CA ILE A 120 -3.87 10.38 -8.45
C ILE A 120 -4.19 11.65 -9.23
N GLN A 121 -4.15 12.83 -8.57
CA GLN A 121 -4.41 14.10 -9.25
C GLN A 121 -3.40 14.35 -10.39
N GLN A 122 -2.10 14.21 -10.11
CA GLN A 122 -1.06 14.36 -11.13
C GLN A 122 -1.21 13.31 -12.24
N ALA A 123 -1.59 12.07 -11.88
CA ALA A 123 -1.87 11.04 -12.86
C ALA A 123 -3.02 11.42 -13.79
N CYS A 124 -4.11 12.00 -13.25
CA CYS A 124 -5.21 12.53 -14.05
C CYS A 124 -4.72 13.64 -15.00
N ASP A 125 -3.94 14.60 -14.50
CA ASP A 125 -3.43 15.72 -15.30
C ASP A 125 -2.55 15.27 -16.47
N VAL A 126 -1.78 14.19 -16.28
CA VAL A 126 -1.00 13.55 -17.35
C VAL A 126 -1.90 12.74 -18.28
N ALA A 127 -2.84 11.95 -17.75
CA ALA A 127 -3.74 11.08 -18.52
C ALA A 127 -4.62 11.85 -19.51
N ARG A 128 -5.01 13.10 -19.17
CA ARG A 128 -5.82 13.96 -20.06
C ARG A 128 -5.16 14.25 -21.41
N ARG A 129 -3.83 14.13 -21.51
CA ARG A 129 -3.06 14.37 -22.74
C ARG A 129 -3.21 13.23 -23.77
N PHE A 130 -3.73 12.09 -23.36
CA PHE A 130 -3.85 10.89 -24.19
C PHE A 130 -5.31 10.61 -24.57
N GLY A 131 -5.54 9.49 -25.26
CA GLY A 131 -6.86 9.08 -25.75
C GLY A 131 -7.91 8.85 -24.66
N GLU A 132 -9.07 8.32 -25.06
CA GLU A 132 -10.25 8.25 -24.21
C GLU A 132 -10.20 7.08 -23.21
N ARG A 133 -9.48 6.01 -23.53
CA ARG A 133 -9.53 4.74 -22.80
C ARG A 133 -8.36 4.61 -21.82
N VAL A 134 -8.67 4.76 -20.53
CA VAL A 134 -7.68 4.71 -19.45
C VAL A 134 -7.79 3.37 -18.73
N LEU A 135 -6.74 2.54 -18.84
CA LEU A 135 -6.66 1.28 -18.12
C LEU A 135 -6.06 1.46 -16.73
N LEU A 136 -6.90 1.30 -15.70
CA LEU A 136 -6.52 1.37 -14.30
C LEU A 136 -6.11 -0.01 -13.79
N THR A 137 -4.81 -0.18 -13.54
CA THR A 137 -4.24 -1.36 -12.89
C THR A 137 -3.96 -1.12 -11.40
N THR A 138 -4.63 -0.13 -10.81
CA THR A 138 -4.41 0.37 -9.44
C THR A 138 -5.26 -0.31 -8.37
N GLY A 139 -6.16 -1.23 -8.76
CA GLY A 139 -7.16 -1.86 -7.90
C GLY A 139 -8.39 -0.99 -7.64
N SER A 140 -9.30 -1.46 -6.77
CA SER A 140 -10.64 -0.88 -6.61
C SER A 140 -10.74 0.30 -5.62
N LYS A 141 -9.78 0.43 -4.70
CA LYS A 141 -9.87 1.36 -3.56
C LYS A 141 -10.11 2.81 -3.97
N ASP A 142 -9.46 3.25 -5.04
CA ASP A 142 -9.46 4.65 -5.45
C ASP A 142 -10.35 4.93 -6.67
N LEU A 143 -11.20 3.97 -7.11
CA LEU A 143 -12.01 4.11 -8.32
C LEU A 143 -12.95 5.32 -8.28
N ALA A 144 -13.49 5.67 -7.11
CA ALA A 144 -14.30 6.86 -6.95
C ALA A 144 -13.52 8.14 -7.28
N VAL A 145 -12.26 8.23 -6.83
CA VAL A 145 -11.37 9.37 -7.10
C VAL A 145 -11.03 9.43 -8.59
N TRP A 146 -10.78 8.29 -9.23
CA TRP A 146 -10.55 8.24 -10.67
C TRP A 146 -11.76 8.71 -11.49
N ARG A 147 -12.98 8.30 -11.12
CA ARG A 147 -14.21 8.75 -11.81
C ARG A 147 -14.42 10.25 -11.70
N VAL A 148 -14.16 10.85 -10.54
CA VAL A 148 -14.23 12.30 -10.35
C VAL A 148 -13.09 13.03 -11.06
N GLY A 149 -11.90 12.42 -11.09
CA GLY A 149 -10.70 13.02 -11.69
C GLY A 149 -10.67 12.96 -13.22
N LEU A 150 -11.31 11.97 -13.84
CA LEU A 150 -11.33 11.78 -15.29
C LEU A 150 -12.78 11.54 -15.80
N PRO A 151 -13.72 12.46 -15.55
CA PRO A 151 -15.13 12.29 -15.91
C PRO A 151 -15.35 12.16 -17.43
N GLU A 152 -14.41 12.66 -18.23
CA GLU A 152 -14.43 12.64 -19.69
C GLU A 152 -13.83 11.36 -20.31
N LYS A 153 -13.26 10.46 -19.51
CA LYS A 153 -12.56 9.26 -20.00
C LYS A 153 -13.38 7.99 -19.76
N THR A 154 -13.19 7.00 -20.63
CA THR A 154 -13.62 5.63 -20.39
C THR A 154 -12.61 4.94 -19.49
N LEU A 155 -13.01 4.66 -18.24
CA LEU A 155 -12.13 4.03 -17.26
C LEU A 155 -12.32 2.51 -17.30
N LEU A 156 -11.25 1.78 -17.59
CA LEU A 156 -11.22 0.32 -17.55
C LEU A 156 -10.56 -0.11 -16.24
N ALA A 157 -11.33 -0.69 -15.33
CA ALA A 157 -10.86 -1.08 -14.00
C ALA A 157 -10.46 -2.55 -13.96
N ARG A 158 -9.17 -2.82 -13.72
CA ARG A 158 -8.71 -4.16 -13.34
C ARG A 158 -8.75 -4.32 -11.81
N VAL A 159 -9.63 -5.20 -11.34
CA VAL A 159 -9.93 -5.39 -9.92
C VAL A 159 -9.88 -6.86 -9.51
N LEU A 160 -9.87 -7.14 -8.20
CA LEU A 160 -9.95 -8.52 -7.72
C LEU A 160 -11.37 -9.09 -7.92
N PRO A 161 -11.50 -10.41 -8.19
CA PRO A 161 -12.78 -11.08 -8.37
C PRO A 161 -13.47 -11.36 -7.02
N VAL A 162 -13.79 -10.30 -6.28
CA VAL A 162 -14.46 -10.37 -4.97
C VAL A 162 -15.84 -9.70 -5.08
N PRO A 163 -16.93 -10.31 -4.57
CA PRO A 163 -18.28 -9.76 -4.69
C PRO A 163 -18.38 -8.28 -4.29
N ASP A 164 -17.87 -7.91 -3.12
CA ASP A 164 -17.90 -6.53 -2.63
C ASP A 164 -17.16 -5.55 -3.57
N VAL A 165 -16.09 -6.01 -4.21
CA VAL A 165 -15.30 -5.19 -5.16
C VAL A 165 -16.05 -5.00 -6.47
N ILE A 166 -16.72 -6.04 -6.96
CA ILE A 166 -17.55 -5.96 -8.17
C ILE A 166 -18.76 -5.04 -7.90
N GLN A 167 -19.40 -5.18 -6.74
CA GLN A 167 -20.49 -4.31 -6.32
C GLN A 167 -20.02 -2.85 -6.22
N GLN A 168 -18.87 -2.60 -5.61
CA GLN A 168 -18.27 -1.26 -5.55
C GLN A 168 -18.08 -0.65 -6.94
N CYS A 169 -17.66 -1.43 -7.95
CA CYS A 169 -17.52 -0.96 -9.32
C CYS A 169 -18.88 -0.58 -9.92
N ALA A 170 -19.90 -1.42 -9.73
CA ALA A 170 -21.26 -1.17 -10.20
C ALA A 170 -21.86 0.10 -9.55
N ASP A 171 -21.70 0.27 -8.25
CA ASP A 171 -22.16 1.46 -7.50
C ASP A 171 -21.50 2.75 -7.98
N LEU A 172 -20.26 2.67 -8.47
CA LEU A 172 -19.53 3.79 -9.09
C LEU A 172 -19.87 4.00 -10.57
N GLY A 173 -20.79 3.22 -11.11
CA GLY A 173 -21.30 3.35 -12.48
C GLY A 173 -20.40 2.74 -13.56
N PHE A 174 -19.50 1.82 -13.21
CA PHE A 174 -18.72 1.09 -14.21
C PHE A 174 -19.62 0.08 -14.95
N GLY A 175 -19.60 0.12 -16.28
CA GLY A 175 -20.33 -0.81 -17.14
C GLY A 175 -19.67 -2.19 -17.24
N VAL A 176 -20.40 -3.16 -17.80
CA VAL A 176 -19.93 -4.56 -17.93
C VAL A 176 -18.66 -4.71 -18.77
N GLY A 177 -18.41 -3.80 -19.72
CA GLY A 177 -17.19 -3.77 -20.54
C GLY A 177 -16.02 -2.99 -19.91
N GLU A 178 -16.23 -2.41 -18.74
CA GLU A 178 -15.26 -1.57 -18.03
C GLU A 178 -14.66 -2.26 -16.80
N ILE A 179 -15.16 -3.44 -16.43
CA ILE A 179 -14.72 -4.18 -15.24
C ILE A 179 -14.00 -5.45 -15.66
N PHE A 180 -12.73 -5.58 -15.26
CA PHE A 180 -11.90 -6.77 -15.48
C PHE A 180 -11.52 -7.38 -14.14
N ALA A 181 -12.33 -8.32 -13.67
CA ALA A 181 -12.13 -9.03 -12.41
C ALA A 181 -11.11 -10.17 -12.58
N LEU A 182 -9.86 -9.94 -12.20
CA LEU A 182 -8.73 -10.86 -12.44
C LEU A 182 -7.83 -10.96 -11.19
N CYS A 183 -7.25 -12.13 -10.94
CA CYS A 183 -6.27 -12.34 -9.88
C CYS A 183 -4.88 -12.61 -10.47
N GLY A 184 -3.87 -11.87 -10.01
CA GLY A 184 -2.48 -12.05 -10.42
C GLY A 184 -1.75 -13.13 -9.61
N PRO A 185 -0.41 -13.24 -9.77
CA PRO A 185 0.46 -12.37 -10.57
C PRO A 185 0.21 -12.50 -12.08
N PHE A 186 0.51 -11.44 -12.82
CA PHE A 186 0.36 -11.41 -14.29
C PHE A 186 1.73 -11.31 -14.94
N SER A 187 2.01 -12.17 -15.91
CA SER A 187 3.24 -12.08 -16.70
C SER A 187 3.22 -10.88 -17.65
N ALA A 188 4.39 -10.52 -18.17
CA ALA A 188 4.52 -9.47 -19.18
C ALA A 188 3.68 -9.79 -20.44
N GLU A 189 3.67 -11.05 -20.88
CA GLU A 189 2.92 -11.51 -22.06
C GLU A 189 1.41 -11.39 -21.84
N PHE A 190 0.93 -11.75 -20.64
CA PHE A 190 -0.47 -11.58 -20.28
C PHE A 190 -0.85 -10.10 -20.30
N ASN A 191 -0.04 -9.24 -19.67
CA ASN A 191 -0.30 -7.80 -19.65
C ASN A 191 -0.30 -7.22 -21.07
N ALA A 192 0.63 -7.63 -21.94
CA ALA A 192 0.67 -7.22 -23.34
C ALA A 192 -0.63 -7.58 -24.09
N ALA A 193 -1.10 -8.84 -23.95
CA ALA A 193 -2.35 -9.28 -24.56
C ALA A 193 -3.56 -8.54 -23.99
N PHE A 194 -3.57 -8.33 -22.67
CA PHE A 194 -4.63 -7.63 -21.96
C PHE A 194 -4.73 -6.16 -22.37
N TYR A 195 -3.61 -5.45 -22.52
CA TYR A 195 -3.60 -4.04 -22.94
C TYR A 195 -4.15 -3.87 -24.36
N ARG A 196 -3.82 -4.81 -25.26
CA ARG A 196 -4.43 -4.87 -26.61
C ARG A 196 -5.92 -5.17 -26.56
N GLN A 197 -6.35 -6.14 -25.76
CA GLN A 197 -7.77 -6.48 -25.59
C GLN A 197 -8.59 -5.29 -25.06
N CYS A 198 -8.02 -4.55 -24.11
CA CYS A 198 -8.64 -3.35 -23.55
C CYS A 198 -8.63 -2.16 -24.53
N GLN A 199 -7.82 -2.21 -25.59
CA GLN A 199 -7.54 -1.06 -26.47
C GLN A 199 -7.17 0.17 -25.63
N ALA A 200 -6.22 0.00 -24.72
CA ALA A 200 -5.84 1.05 -23.78
C ALA A 200 -5.04 2.15 -24.50
N ASP A 201 -5.50 3.40 -24.39
CA ASP A 201 -4.76 4.57 -24.86
C ASP A 201 -3.69 5.02 -23.86
N VAL A 202 -3.91 4.72 -22.58
CA VAL A 202 -2.96 4.96 -21.49
C VAL A 202 -3.21 3.94 -20.38
N VAL A 203 -2.12 3.44 -19.78
CA VAL A 203 -2.17 2.56 -18.61
C VAL A 203 -1.73 3.34 -17.39
N ILE A 204 -2.53 3.30 -16.33
CA ILE A 204 -2.16 3.85 -15.02
C ILE A 204 -1.90 2.70 -14.06
N THR A 205 -0.74 2.73 -13.41
CA THR A 205 -0.33 1.73 -12.43
C THR A 205 0.30 2.36 -11.20
N LYS A 206 0.48 1.55 -10.16
CA LYS A 206 1.25 1.92 -8.96
C LYS A 206 2.60 1.21 -9.01
N ALA A 207 3.65 1.87 -8.55
CA ALA A 207 4.94 1.26 -8.28
C ALA A 207 4.81 0.25 -7.12
N SER A 208 4.33 -0.94 -7.44
CA SER A 208 4.45 -2.12 -6.59
C SER A 208 5.90 -2.61 -6.67
N GLY A 209 6.52 -3.08 -5.59
CA GLY A 209 7.90 -3.62 -5.66
C GLY A 209 8.01 -4.84 -6.57
N ALA A 210 9.17 -5.50 -6.63
CA ALA A 210 9.41 -6.67 -7.48
C ALA A 210 8.31 -7.74 -7.38
N GLU A 211 7.82 -8.04 -6.17
CA GLU A 211 6.73 -9.01 -5.95
C GLU A 211 5.38 -8.62 -6.58
N GLY A 212 5.16 -7.32 -6.86
CA GLY A 212 3.92 -6.84 -7.46
C GLY A 212 3.95 -6.70 -8.97
N GLY A 213 5.03 -7.15 -9.62
CA GLY A 213 5.13 -7.23 -11.08
C GLY A 213 5.29 -5.88 -11.79
N TYR A 214 6.14 -4.98 -11.25
CA TYR A 214 6.34 -3.65 -11.82
C TYR A 214 6.78 -3.69 -13.28
N GLN A 215 7.84 -4.46 -13.58
CA GLN A 215 8.36 -4.59 -14.92
C GLN A 215 7.36 -5.27 -15.85
N GLU A 216 6.67 -6.30 -15.34
CA GLU A 216 5.65 -7.06 -16.06
C GLU A 216 4.45 -6.20 -16.45
N LYS A 217 4.19 -5.09 -15.74
CA LYS A 217 3.16 -4.10 -16.09
C LYS A 217 3.69 -2.99 -17.00
N VAL A 218 4.89 -2.47 -16.71
CA VAL A 218 5.44 -1.32 -17.43
C VAL A 218 5.97 -1.70 -18.79
N GLN A 219 6.82 -2.73 -18.89
CA GLN A 219 7.50 -3.09 -20.13
C GLN A 219 6.53 -3.34 -21.30
N PRO A 220 5.41 -4.07 -21.12
CA PRO A 220 4.45 -4.26 -22.22
C PRO A 220 3.77 -2.98 -22.70
N CYS A 221 3.64 -1.96 -21.84
CA CYS A 221 3.16 -0.65 -22.27
C CYS A 221 4.18 0.01 -23.20
N LEU A 222 5.45 0.01 -22.78
CA LEU A 222 6.55 0.63 -23.52
C LEU A 222 6.75 -0.03 -24.88
N ASP A 223 6.75 -1.37 -24.92
CA ASP A 223 6.91 -2.15 -26.16
C ASP A 223 5.77 -1.89 -27.16
N ALA A 224 4.55 -1.61 -26.66
CA ALA A 224 3.38 -1.31 -27.47
C ALA A 224 3.24 0.19 -27.80
N GLY A 225 4.15 1.05 -27.33
CA GLY A 225 4.03 2.51 -27.49
C GLY A 225 2.88 3.14 -26.70
N ILE A 226 2.31 2.43 -25.72
CA ILE A 226 1.22 2.91 -24.89
C ILE A 226 1.83 3.73 -23.73
N PRO A 227 1.42 5.00 -23.55
CA PRO A 227 1.77 5.79 -22.37
C PRO A 227 1.47 5.02 -21.06
N CYS A 228 2.49 4.91 -20.21
CA CYS A 228 2.40 4.28 -18.90
C CYS A 228 2.62 5.33 -17.82
N ILE A 229 1.60 5.58 -17.00
CA ILE A 229 1.66 6.49 -15.86
C ILE A 229 1.85 5.65 -14.60
N VAL A 230 3.00 5.78 -13.97
CA VAL A 230 3.34 5.11 -12.73
C VAL A 230 3.19 6.10 -11.57
N ILE A 231 2.26 5.81 -10.68
CA ILE A 231 2.16 6.49 -9.39
C ILE A 231 3.20 5.89 -8.47
N THR A 232 4.18 6.69 -8.07
CA THR A 232 5.21 6.29 -7.10
C THR A 232 4.67 6.29 -5.69
N ARG A 233 5.37 5.63 -4.79
CA ARG A 233 5.06 5.70 -3.37
C ARG A 233 5.17 7.16 -2.89
N PRO A 234 4.27 7.60 -1.98
CA PRO A 234 4.46 8.86 -1.29
C PRO A 234 5.76 8.83 -0.49
N ALA A 235 6.35 10.00 -0.30
CA ALA A 235 7.50 10.13 0.60
C ALA A 235 7.11 9.65 2.02
N PRO A 236 7.98 8.91 2.72
CA PRO A 236 7.73 8.54 4.10
C PRO A 236 7.50 9.78 4.97
N LEU A 237 6.49 9.72 5.85
CA LEU A 237 6.23 10.79 6.81
C LEU A 237 7.25 10.80 7.95
N VAL A 238 7.89 9.67 8.21
CA VAL A 238 8.96 9.50 9.20
C VAL A 238 10.31 9.53 8.48
N THR A 239 11.27 10.26 9.03
CA THR A 239 12.62 10.44 8.46
C THR A 239 13.70 10.15 9.51
N GLY A 240 14.97 10.14 9.10
CA GLY A 240 16.10 9.90 10.00
C GLY A 240 16.17 8.45 10.48
N GLU A 241 16.65 8.24 11.72
CA GLU A 241 16.87 6.90 12.28
C GLU A 241 15.61 6.07 12.49
N GLU A 242 14.44 6.72 12.51
CA GLU A 242 13.16 6.07 12.74
C GLU A 242 12.50 5.60 11.42
N LEU A 243 13.12 5.89 10.27
CA LEU A 243 12.79 5.26 9.00
C LEU A 243 13.62 3.98 8.82
N LEU A 244 12.98 2.84 8.95
CA LEU A 244 13.58 1.51 8.93
C LEU A 244 13.33 0.87 7.58
N ASP A 245 14.38 0.71 6.78
CA ASP A 245 14.28 0.30 5.38
C ASP A 245 14.54 -1.20 5.15
N SER A 246 14.97 -1.91 6.19
CA SER A 246 15.41 -3.29 6.12
C SER A 246 15.25 -4.00 7.46
N GLN A 247 15.18 -5.32 7.43
CA GLN A 247 15.13 -6.14 8.65
C GLN A 247 16.34 -5.89 9.56
N ALA A 248 17.52 -5.65 8.98
CA ALA A 248 18.73 -5.33 9.73
C ALA A 248 18.61 -3.95 10.42
N ALA A 249 18.06 -2.94 9.73
CA ALA A 249 17.79 -1.64 10.33
C ALA A 249 16.79 -1.76 11.50
N PHE A 250 15.75 -2.57 11.34
CA PHE A 250 14.80 -2.85 12.42
C PHE A 250 15.48 -3.56 13.61
N ALA A 251 16.26 -4.61 13.37
CA ALA A 251 16.98 -5.33 14.42
C ALA A 251 17.92 -4.41 15.22
N ALA A 252 18.66 -3.54 14.53
CA ALA A 252 19.53 -2.55 15.16
C ALA A 252 18.74 -1.55 16.00
N ARG A 253 17.59 -1.06 15.49
CA ARG A 253 16.72 -0.13 16.21
C ARG A 253 16.08 -0.76 17.44
N LEU A 254 15.65 -2.03 17.33
CA LEU A 254 15.11 -2.83 18.42
C LEU A 254 16.15 -3.02 19.53
N ALA A 255 17.40 -3.35 19.19
CA ALA A 255 18.48 -3.45 20.17
C ALA A 255 18.70 -2.14 20.94
N ARG A 256 18.67 -0.99 20.25
CA ARG A 256 18.75 0.34 20.90
C ARG A 256 17.54 0.61 21.80
N TRP A 257 16.34 0.22 21.38
CA TRP A 257 15.13 0.38 22.18
C TRP A 257 15.20 -0.44 23.47
N LEU A 258 15.63 -1.70 23.39
CA LEU A 258 15.81 -2.58 24.56
C LEU A 258 16.85 -2.06 25.55
N ALA A 259 17.89 -1.36 25.09
CA ALA A 259 18.91 -0.80 25.96
C ALA A 259 18.41 0.37 26.83
N VAL A 260 17.30 1.01 26.45
CA VAL A 260 16.66 2.11 27.18
C VAL A 260 15.29 1.73 27.74
N ALA A 261 14.87 0.48 27.51
CA ALA A 261 13.55 -0.03 27.87
C ALA A 261 13.48 -0.39 29.35
#